data_AF-A0A4R1N4W7-F1
#
_entry.id   AF-A0A4R1N4W7-F1
#
_cell.length_a   1.000
_cell.length_b   1.000
_cell.length_c   1.000
_cell.angle_alpha   90.00
_cell.angle_beta   90.00
_cell.angle_gamma   90.00
#
_symmetry.space_group_name_H-M   'P 1'
#
loop_
_entity.id
_entity.type
_entity.pdbx_description
1 polymer ?
#
loop_
_entity_poly.entity_id
_entity_poly.type
_entity_poly.pdbx_seq_one_letter_code
_entity_poly.pdbx_strand_id
1 'polypeptide(L)'
;MNILTLQILLTISTLGYSAIPAIFDTNDTHMTNPRWVPHARFHVVWQVASYVGFALIALFFIWAPSDEARLHLWFATAMSIAAYGGFFFAVLSRAFYDGANYDENGVVPYRPPFIGKWLAFEVNITLFSAAVLILTLAVIGLLLPENAQGAAINAVWIVMAILFFILLSILIVFVGAFILGRKHPQDQHNLYQVQKK
;
A
#
# COMPACT_ATOMS: atom_id res chain seq x y z
N MET A 1 -19.88 7.04 -16.78
CA MET A 1 -18.83 6.50 -15.89
C MET A 1 -17.45 6.79 -16.47
N ASN A 2 -16.48 7.27 -15.66
CA ASN A 2 -15.12 7.55 -16.15
C ASN A 2 -14.23 6.30 -15.98
N ILE A 3 -14.32 5.37 -16.93
CA ILE A 3 -13.61 4.08 -16.91
C ILE A 3 -12.09 4.27 -16.75
N LEU A 4 -11.51 5.18 -17.54
CA LEU A 4 -10.06 5.43 -17.49
C LEU A 4 -9.58 5.86 -16.11
N THR A 5 -10.34 6.73 -15.43
CA THR A 5 -9.99 7.15 -14.07
C THR A 5 -9.99 5.96 -13.10
N LEU A 6 -10.99 5.09 -13.20
CA LEU A 6 -11.07 3.88 -12.38
C LEU A 6 -9.93 2.91 -12.68
N GLN A 7 -9.58 2.72 -13.95
CA GLN A 7 -8.45 1.89 -14.36
C GLN A 7 -7.13 2.41 -13.78
N ILE A 8 -6.91 3.73 -13.80
CA ILE A 8 -5.72 4.35 -13.22
C ILE A 8 -5.68 4.15 -11.70
N LEU A 9 -6.77 4.45 -10.99
CA LEU A 9 -6.83 4.29 -9.53
C LEU A 9 -6.60 2.83 -9.11
N LEU A 10 -7.24 1.88 -9.79
CA LEU A 10 -7.07 0.45 -9.52
C LEU A 10 -5.69 -0.07 -9.92
N THR A 11 -5.07 0.47 -10.97
CA THR A 11 -3.68 0.14 -11.32
C THR A 11 -2.74 0.59 -10.21
N ILE A 12 -2.85 1.83 -9.75
CA ILE A 12 -2.02 2.36 -8.66
C ILE A 12 -2.21 1.54 -7.38
N SER A 13 -3.46 1.25 -7.02
CA SER A 13 -3.76 0.39 -5.87
C SER A 13 -3.21 -1.03 -6.05
N THR A 14 -3.29 -1.60 -7.26
CA THR A 14 -2.76 -2.93 -7.58
C THR A 14 -1.24 -3.01 -7.44
N LEU A 15 -0.54 -2.00 -7.93
CA LEU A 15 0.92 -1.90 -7.82
C LEU A 15 1.38 -1.69 -6.37
N GLY A 16 0.54 -1.10 -5.52
CA GLY A 16 0.84 -0.86 -4.11
C GLY A 16 1.07 -2.13 -3.28
N TYR A 17 0.27 -3.19 -3.47
CA TYR A 17 0.43 -4.45 -2.74
C TYR A 17 1.38 -5.44 -3.44
N SER A 18 1.82 -5.14 -4.67
CA SER A 18 2.60 -6.05 -5.50
C SER A 18 3.99 -5.51 -5.80
N ALA A 19 4.11 -4.58 -6.74
CA ALA A 19 5.39 -4.04 -7.20
C ALA A 19 6.20 -3.39 -6.07
N ILE A 20 5.53 -2.65 -5.16
CA ILE A 20 6.22 -2.01 -4.04
C ILE A 20 6.87 -3.06 -3.12
N PRO A 21 6.14 -4.03 -2.52
CA PRO A 21 6.76 -5.11 -1.75
C PRO A 21 7.81 -5.90 -2.54
N ALA A 22 7.57 -6.21 -3.82
CA ALA A 22 8.54 -6.93 -4.63
C ALA A 22 9.90 -6.21 -4.72
N ILE A 23 9.89 -4.88 -4.82
CA ILE A 23 11.11 -4.07 -4.85
C ILE A 23 11.72 -3.94 -3.44
N PHE A 24 10.90 -3.65 -2.42
CA PHE A 24 11.39 -3.31 -1.08
C PHE A 24 11.71 -4.51 -0.19
N ASP A 25 11.21 -5.70 -0.50
CA ASP A 25 11.44 -6.92 0.29
C ASP A 25 12.54 -7.80 -0.31
N THR A 26 13.00 -7.51 -1.54
CA THR A 26 14.09 -8.25 -2.21
C THR A 26 15.47 -7.72 -1.76
N ASN A 27 15.79 -7.87 -0.47
CA ASN A 27 17.09 -7.50 0.11
C ASN A 27 17.37 -8.22 1.44
N ASP A 28 18.50 -7.89 2.06
CA ASP A 28 19.04 -8.46 3.29
C ASP A 28 18.31 -8.03 4.58
N THR A 29 17.33 -7.12 4.49
CA THR A 29 16.42 -6.82 5.60
C THR A 29 15.17 -7.71 5.61
N HIS A 30 14.87 -8.40 4.50
CA HIS A 30 13.69 -9.25 4.34
C HIS A 30 14.03 -10.60 3.68
N MET A 31 13.87 -10.72 2.35
CA MET A 31 13.98 -11.98 1.61
C MET A 31 15.28 -12.74 1.88
N THR A 32 16.40 -12.04 2.03
CA THR A 32 17.71 -12.66 2.30
C THR A 32 18.23 -12.39 3.71
N ASN A 33 17.35 -11.98 4.65
CA ASN A 33 17.74 -11.63 6.00
C ASN A 33 18.48 -12.77 6.72
N PRO A 34 19.74 -12.59 7.15
CA PRO A 34 20.54 -13.66 7.73
C PRO A 34 20.11 -14.05 9.15
N ARG A 35 19.36 -13.19 9.86
CA ARG A 35 18.92 -13.46 11.24
C ARG A 35 17.55 -14.14 11.29
N TRP A 36 16.76 -14.06 10.22
CA TRP A 36 15.50 -14.78 10.15
C TRP A 36 15.73 -16.27 9.92
N VAL A 37 14.92 -17.10 10.57
CA VAL A 37 14.91 -18.54 10.29
C VAL A 37 14.57 -18.79 8.82
N PRO A 38 15.15 -19.82 8.17
CA PRO A 38 14.95 -20.06 6.75
C PRO A 38 13.48 -20.09 6.30
N HIS A 39 12.59 -20.62 7.14
CA HIS A 39 11.17 -20.71 6.83
C HIS A 39 10.45 -19.35 6.78
N ALA A 40 10.85 -18.37 7.60
CA ALA A 40 10.26 -17.03 7.55
C ALA A 40 10.57 -16.33 6.21
N ARG A 41 11.81 -16.48 5.71
CA ARG A 41 12.19 -16.01 4.37
C ARG A 41 11.37 -16.67 3.26
N PHE A 42 11.17 -17.99 3.37
CA PHE A 42 10.31 -18.72 2.44
C PHE A 42 8.89 -18.13 2.40
N HIS A 43 8.29 -17.83 3.55
CA HIS A 43 6.96 -17.21 3.61
C HIS A 43 6.92 -15.82 2.97
N VAL A 44 7.93 -14.98 3.16
CA VAL A 44 7.99 -13.66 2.49
C VAL A 44 8.08 -13.80 0.97
N VAL A 45 8.93 -14.70 0.47
CA VAL A 45 9.04 -14.94 -0.98
C VAL A 45 7.71 -15.47 -1.53
N TRP A 46 7.09 -16.43 -0.84
CA TRP A 46 5.80 -16.97 -1.23
C TRP A 46 4.70 -15.90 -1.26
N GLN A 47 4.64 -15.05 -0.22
CA GLN A 47 3.68 -13.95 -0.15
C GLN A 47 3.87 -12.96 -1.31
N VAL A 48 5.09 -12.45 -1.51
CA VAL A 48 5.40 -11.48 -2.57
C VAL A 48 5.10 -12.05 -3.95
N ALA A 49 5.53 -13.29 -4.23
CA ALA A 49 5.26 -13.95 -5.52
C ALA A 49 3.75 -14.14 -5.77
N SER A 50 2.99 -14.49 -4.73
CA SER A 50 1.53 -14.64 -4.83
C SER A 50 0.85 -13.30 -5.13
N TYR A 51 1.25 -12.23 -4.46
CA TYR A 51 0.72 -10.89 -4.69
C TYR A 51 1.08 -10.33 -6.07
N VAL A 52 2.27 -10.62 -6.59
CA VAL A 52 2.61 -10.33 -7.99
C VAL A 52 1.70 -11.10 -8.93
N GLY A 53 1.44 -12.39 -8.68
CA GLY A 53 0.48 -13.18 -9.47
C GLY A 53 -0.93 -12.58 -9.46
N PHE A 54 -1.44 -12.19 -8.29
CA PHE A 54 -2.74 -11.50 -8.16
C PHE A 54 -2.76 -10.19 -8.93
N ALA A 55 -1.68 -9.42 -8.87
CA ALA A 55 -1.57 -8.17 -9.61
C ALA A 55 -1.56 -8.37 -11.11
N LEU A 56 -0.90 -9.40 -11.64
CA LEU A 56 -0.94 -9.71 -13.07
C LEU A 56 -2.37 -10.03 -13.54
N ILE A 57 -3.12 -10.80 -12.75
CA ILE A 57 -4.53 -11.11 -13.03
C ILE A 57 -5.39 -9.83 -12.93
N ALA A 58 -5.19 -9.02 -11.89
CA ALA A 58 -5.91 -7.77 -11.72
C ALA A 58 -5.63 -6.78 -12.86
N LEU A 59 -4.37 -6.61 -13.26
CA LEU A 59 -3.99 -5.75 -14.39
C LEU A 59 -4.57 -6.23 -15.71
N PHE A 60 -4.64 -7.55 -15.92
CA PHE A 60 -5.36 -8.11 -17.06
C PHE A 60 -6.84 -7.69 -17.02
N PHE A 61 -7.56 -7.87 -15.92
CA PHE A 61 -8.95 -7.43 -15.83
C PHE A 61 -9.11 -5.92 -15.99
N ILE A 62 -8.20 -5.12 -15.44
CA ILE A 62 -8.27 -3.65 -15.53
C ILE A 62 -8.19 -3.19 -16.99
N TRP A 63 -7.28 -3.76 -17.78
CA TRP A 63 -6.92 -3.21 -19.10
C TRP A 63 -7.38 -4.05 -20.29
N ALA A 64 -7.76 -5.32 -20.10
CA ALA A 64 -8.26 -6.15 -21.18
C ALA A 64 -9.57 -5.58 -21.76
N PRO A 65 -9.69 -5.44 -23.09
CA PRO A 65 -10.94 -5.06 -23.74
C PRO A 65 -12.05 -6.04 -23.36
N SER A 66 -13.22 -5.52 -22.97
CA SER A 66 -14.38 -6.31 -22.59
C SER A 66 -15.65 -5.46 -22.67
N ASP A 67 -16.74 -6.07 -23.12
CA ASP A 67 -18.08 -5.46 -23.04
C ASP A 67 -18.54 -5.34 -21.57
N GLU A 68 -17.96 -6.15 -20.68
CA GLU A 68 -18.24 -6.20 -19.24
C GLU A 68 -17.13 -5.49 -18.43
N ALA A 69 -16.58 -4.39 -18.96
CA ALA A 69 -15.46 -3.67 -18.34
C ALA A 69 -15.71 -3.32 -16.86
N ARG A 70 -16.93 -2.94 -16.48
CA ARG A 70 -17.25 -2.64 -15.08
C ARG A 70 -17.11 -3.85 -14.17
N LEU A 71 -17.56 -5.02 -14.60
CA LEU A 71 -17.43 -6.26 -13.84
C LEU A 71 -15.95 -6.65 -13.68
N HIS A 72 -15.15 -6.46 -14.73
CA HIS A 72 -13.70 -6.68 -14.65
C HIS A 72 -13.02 -5.80 -13.60
N LEU A 73 -13.40 -4.51 -13.52
CA LEU A 73 -12.88 -3.61 -12.48
C LEU A 73 -13.29 -4.05 -11.06
N TRP A 74 -14.45 -4.67 -10.89
CA TRP A 74 -14.85 -5.28 -9.62
C TRP A 74 -14.00 -6.50 -9.25
N PHE A 75 -13.61 -7.34 -10.23
CA PHE A 75 -12.67 -8.43 -9.96
C PHE A 75 -11.29 -7.91 -9.50
N ALA A 76 -10.76 -6.89 -10.16
CA ALA A 76 -9.51 -6.24 -9.73
C ALA A 76 -9.62 -5.59 -8.35
N THR A 77 -10.78 -5.00 -8.04
CA THR A 77 -11.10 -4.44 -6.72
C THR A 77 -11.11 -5.55 -5.66
N ALA A 78 -11.76 -6.68 -5.92
CA ALA A 78 -11.82 -7.80 -4.99
C ALA A 78 -10.43 -8.38 -4.68
N MET A 79 -9.55 -8.49 -5.67
CA MET A 79 -8.16 -8.89 -5.47
C MET A 79 -7.39 -7.91 -4.58
N SER A 80 -7.59 -6.60 -4.79
CA SER A 80 -6.98 -5.56 -3.96
C SER A 80 -7.49 -5.61 -2.52
N ILE A 81 -8.80 -5.81 -2.32
CA ILE A 81 -9.40 -5.99 -0.99
C ILE A 81 -8.83 -7.23 -0.31
N ALA A 82 -8.66 -8.35 -1.02
CA ALA A 82 -8.08 -9.56 -0.46
C ALA A 82 -6.62 -9.33 -0.01
N ALA A 83 -5.80 -8.66 -0.83
CA ALA A 83 -4.40 -8.39 -0.52
C ALA A 83 -4.24 -7.43 0.68
N TYR A 84 -4.87 -6.25 0.62
CA TYR A 84 -4.79 -5.27 1.71
C TYR A 84 -5.53 -5.75 2.96
N GLY A 85 -6.68 -6.40 2.78
CA GLY A 85 -7.44 -6.99 3.88
C GLY A 85 -6.62 -8.04 4.62
N GLY A 86 -5.89 -8.90 3.91
CA GLY A 86 -4.96 -9.86 4.52
C GLY A 86 -3.86 -9.18 5.34
N PHE A 87 -3.26 -8.11 4.83
CA PHE A 87 -2.27 -7.33 5.58
C PHE A 87 -2.86 -6.71 6.85
N PHE A 88 -3.97 -5.98 6.74
CA PHE A 88 -4.57 -5.33 7.92
C PHE A 88 -5.16 -6.34 8.90
N PHE A 89 -5.66 -7.48 8.42
CA PHE A 89 -6.03 -8.59 9.29
C PHE A 89 -4.82 -9.07 10.10
N ALA A 90 -3.66 -9.29 9.48
CA ALA A 90 -2.43 -9.64 10.19
C ALA A 90 -2.03 -8.57 11.21
N VAL A 91 -2.02 -7.28 10.82
CA VAL A 91 -1.73 -6.17 11.74
C VAL A 91 -2.66 -6.19 12.96
N LEU A 92 -3.96 -6.34 12.75
CA LEU A 92 -4.96 -6.31 13.83
C LEU A 92 -4.95 -7.57 14.70
N SER A 93 -4.60 -8.72 14.12
CA SER A 93 -4.58 -10.02 14.82
C SER A 93 -3.21 -10.40 15.39
N ARG A 94 -2.16 -9.59 15.18
CA ARG A 94 -0.77 -9.91 15.55
C ARG A 94 -0.57 -10.40 16.98
N ALA A 95 -1.34 -9.87 17.94
CA ALA A 95 -1.24 -10.26 19.34
C ALA A 95 -1.61 -11.73 19.60
N PHE A 96 -2.37 -12.36 18.71
CA PHE A 96 -2.80 -13.76 18.86
C PHE A 96 -1.72 -14.79 18.48
N TYR A 97 -0.67 -14.36 17.79
CA TYR A 97 0.41 -15.24 17.32
C TYR A 97 1.80 -14.68 17.63
N ASP A 98 1.89 -13.76 18.60
CA ASP A 98 3.13 -13.09 19.00
C ASP A 98 3.83 -12.36 17.84
N GLY A 99 3.03 -11.77 16.96
CA GLY A 99 3.49 -11.06 15.77
C GLY A 99 3.90 -9.61 16.03
N ALA A 100 4.80 -9.11 15.19
CA ALA A 100 5.23 -7.71 15.17
C ALA A 100 5.09 -7.10 13.76
N ASN A 101 4.91 -5.79 13.68
CA ASN A 101 4.79 -5.08 12.39
C ASN A 101 6.16 -4.82 11.73
N TYR A 102 7.25 -4.92 12.49
CA TYR A 102 8.63 -4.76 12.04
C TYR A 102 9.57 -5.52 12.97
N ASP A 103 10.79 -5.75 12.52
CA ASP A 103 11.88 -6.35 13.29
C ASP A 103 12.98 -5.29 13.54
N GLU A 104 13.71 -5.40 14.65
CA GLU A 104 14.81 -4.49 15.00
C GLU A 104 15.97 -4.56 14.00
N ASN A 105 16.14 -5.71 13.34
CA ASN A 105 17.10 -5.91 12.25
C ASN A 105 16.51 -5.60 10.86
N GLY A 106 15.26 -5.14 10.81
CA GLY A 106 14.53 -4.84 9.59
C GLY A 106 14.34 -3.34 9.40
N VAL A 107 13.20 -2.96 8.81
CA VAL A 107 12.83 -1.56 8.61
C VAL A 107 12.08 -1.06 9.83
N VAL A 108 12.74 -0.26 10.66
CA VAL A 108 12.13 0.36 11.84
C VAL A 108 11.19 1.52 11.43
N PRO A 109 10.21 1.87 12.28
CA PRO A 109 9.31 3.00 12.02
C PRO A 109 10.08 4.30 11.71
N TYR A 110 9.65 4.99 10.66
CA TYR A 110 10.25 6.23 10.22
C TYR A 110 9.87 7.38 11.15
N ARG A 111 10.87 8.14 11.59
CA ARG A 111 10.73 9.32 12.45
C ARG A 111 11.19 10.56 11.67
N PRO A 112 10.28 11.47 11.32
CA PRO A 112 10.64 12.67 10.55
C PRO A 112 11.57 13.60 11.35
N PRO A 113 12.49 14.34 10.70
CA PRO A 113 13.53 15.12 11.40
C PRO A 113 13.05 16.11 12.46
N PHE A 114 11.88 16.74 12.27
CA PHE A 114 11.40 17.82 13.15
C PHE A 114 10.37 17.37 14.19
N ILE A 115 9.62 16.30 13.91
CA ILE A 115 8.52 15.81 14.76
C ILE A 115 8.74 14.37 15.26
N GLY A 116 9.85 13.75 14.87
CA GLY A 116 10.19 12.34 15.12
C GLY A 116 10.35 11.96 16.59
N LYS A 117 10.43 12.95 17.49
CA LYS A 117 10.35 12.74 18.94
C LYS A 117 8.96 12.31 19.39
N TRP A 118 7.92 12.83 18.72
CA TRP A 118 6.52 12.65 19.10
C TRP A 118 5.78 11.68 18.19
N LEU A 119 6.25 11.54 16.95
CA LEU A 119 5.56 10.77 15.93
C LEU A 119 6.51 9.82 15.20
N ALA A 120 6.08 8.58 15.06
CA ALA A 120 6.75 7.55 14.29
C ALA A 120 5.72 6.90 13.36
N PHE A 121 6.14 6.63 12.13
CA PHE A 121 5.30 6.04 11.10
C PHE A 121 5.82 4.65 10.79
N GLU A 122 5.02 3.64 11.09
CA GLU A 122 5.25 2.31 10.55
C GLU A 122 5.04 2.41 9.02
N VAL A 123 6.08 2.08 8.26
CA VAL A 123 6.18 2.43 6.84
C VAL A 123 5.16 1.64 6.04
N ASN A 124 5.01 0.34 6.30
CA ASN A 124 4.10 -0.52 5.54
C ASN A 124 2.64 -0.13 5.81
N ILE A 125 2.25 0.07 7.06
CA ILE A 125 0.93 0.56 7.46
C ILE A 125 0.65 1.92 6.82
N THR A 126 1.62 2.83 6.79
CA THR A 126 1.44 4.16 6.19
C THR A 126 1.19 4.05 4.69
N LEU A 127 2.06 3.32 3.96
CA LEU A 127 1.95 3.16 2.51
C LEU A 127 0.68 2.39 2.11
N PHE A 128 0.35 1.30 2.81
CA PHE A 128 -0.83 0.50 2.51
C PHE A 128 -2.12 1.20 2.92
N SER A 129 -2.12 2.03 3.97
CA SER A 129 -3.27 2.91 4.28
C SER A 129 -3.52 3.90 3.14
N ALA A 130 -2.47 4.52 2.60
CA ALA A 130 -2.61 5.40 1.43
C ALA A 130 -3.14 4.64 0.21
N ALA A 131 -2.66 3.42 -0.04
CA ALA A 131 -3.15 2.61 -1.16
C ALA A 131 -4.61 2.16 -0.98
N VAL A 132 -5.06 1.90 0.26
CA VAL A 132 -6.47 1.63 0.60
C VAL A 132 -7.33 2.88 0.41
N LEU A 133 -6.83 4.09 0.70
CA LEU A 133 -7.56 5.32 0.38
C LEU A 133 -7.74 5.49 -1.14
N ILE A 134 -6.71 5.19 -1.94
CA ILE A 134 -6.81 5.19 -3.41
C ILE A 134 -7.83 4.14 -3.89
N LEU A 135 -7.80 2.94 -3.31
CA LEU A 135 -8.79 1.89 -3.58
C LEU A 135 -10.21 2.37 -3.25
N THR A 136 -10.38 3.07 -2.13
CA THR A 136 -11.67 3.61 -1.69
C THR A 136 -12.20 4.63 -2.70
N LEU A 137 -11.34 5.49 -3.25
CA LEU A 137 -11.74 6.39 -4.34
C LEU A 137 -12.22 5.60 -5.58
N ALA A 138 -11.51 4.54 -5.97
CA ALA A 138 -11.95 3.68 -7.07
C ALA A 138 -13.32 3.03 -6.79
N VAL A 139 -13.52 2.51 -5.57
CA VAL A 139 -14.80 1.91 -5.14
C VAL A 139 -15.93 2.94 -5.17
N ILE A 140 -15.72 4.16 -4.67
CA ILE A 140 -16.71 5.24 -4.74
C ILE A 140 -17.12 5.48 -6.20
N GLY A 141 -16.15 5.59 -7.11
CA GLY A 141 -16.44 5.79 -8.53
C GLY A 141 -17.12 4.58 -9.19
N LEU A 142 -16.80 3.35 -8.78
CA LEU A 142 -17.47 2.13 -9.24
C LEU A 142 -18.90 1.99 -8.72
N LEU A 143 -19.24 2.58 -7.57
CA LEU A 143 -20.59 2.58 -7.02
C LEU A 143 -21.50 3.62 -7.68
N LEU A 144 -20.95 4.61 -8.38
CA LEU A 144 -21.77 5.56 -9.14
C LEU A 144 -22.54 4.83 -10.27
N PRO A 145 -23.79 5.23 -10.56
CA PRO A 145 -24.53 4.68 -11.69
C PRO A 145 -23.79 4.95 -13.01
N GLU A 146 -23.81 3.98 -13.93
CA GLU A 146 -23.07 4.06 -15.21
C GLU A 146 -23.41 5.31 -16.02
N ASN A 147 -24.71 5.63 -16.06
CA ASN A 147 -25.28 6.73 -16.80
C ASN A 147 -25.45 8.01 -15.96
N ALA A 148 -24.87 8.05 -14.76
CA ALA A 148 -24.97 9.21 -13.88
C ALA A 148 -24.25 10.42 -14.50
N GLN A 149 -24.97 11.54 -14.59
CA GLN A 149 -24.50 12.80 -15.16
C GLN A 149 -25.03 13.98 -14.32
N GLY A 150 -24.51 15.17 -14.59
CA GLY A 150 -24.94 16.41 -13.94
C GLY A 150 -23.94 16.97 -12.93
N ALA A 151 -24.24 18.16 -12.42
CA ALA A 151 -23.32 18.94 -11.60
C ALA A 151 -22.86 18.19 -10.33
N ALA A 152 -23.74 17.43 -9.69
CA ALA A 152 -23.40 16.64 -8.51
C ALA A 152 -22.38 15.53 -8.81
N ILE A 153 -22.57 14.78 -9.91
CA ILE A 153 -21.63 13.73 -10.32
C ILE A 153 -20.28 14.32 -10.69
N ASN A 154 -20.28 15.44 -11.41
CA ASN A 154 -19.04 16.16 -11.74
C ASN A 154 -18.31 16.63 -10.47
N ALA A 155 -19.04 17.15 -9.47
CA ALA A 155 -18.47 17.54 -8.19
C ALA A 155 -17.83 16.36 -7.46
N VAL A 156 -18.44 15.18 -7.47
CA VAL A 156 -17.85 13.96 -6.89
C VAL A 156 -16.51 13.63 -7.56
N TRP A 157 -16.45 13.61 -8.89
CA TRP A 157 -15.19 13.35 -9.61
C TRP A 157 -14.11 14.39 -9.31
N ILE A 158 -14.47 15.68 -9.24
CA ILE A 158 -13.55 16.76 -8.89
C ILE A 158 -13.00 16.57 -7.48
N VAL A 159 -13.87 16.31 -6.51
CA VAL A 159 -13.45 16.06 -5.12
C VAL A 159 -12.54 14.85 -5.04
N MET A 160 -12.87 13.74 -5.70
CA MET A 160 -12.02 12.55 -5.76
C MET A 160 -10.65 12.86 -6.36
N ALA A 161 -10.58 13.64 -7.44
CA ALA A 161 -9.31 14.04 -8.05
C ALA A 161 -8.48 14.90 -7.09
N ILE A 162 -9.08 15.88 -6.42
CA ILE A 162 -8.40 16.72 -5.42
C ILE A 162 -7.84 15.85 -4.29
N LEU A 163 -8.65 14.96 -3.73
CA LEU A 163 -8.22 14.05 -2.66
C LEU A 163 -7.07 13.14 -3.12
N PHE A 164 -7.15 12.62 -4.35
CA PHE A 164 -6.08 11.82 -4.94
C PHE A 164 -4.77 12.61 -5.04
N PHE A 165 -4.79 13.83 -5.58
CA PHE A 165 -3.58 14.64 -5.74
C PHE A 165 -2.99 15.11 -4.41
N ILE A 166 -3.83 15.43 -3.42
CA ILE A 166 -3.39 15.74 -2.06
C ILE A 166 -2.68 14.51 -1.48
N LEU A 167 -3.32 13.34 -1.55
CA LEU A 167 -2.77 12.09 -1.02
C LEU A 167 -1.46 11.73 -1.71
N LEU A 168 -1.41 11.81 -3.04
CA LEU A 168 -0.20 11.54 -3.83
C LEU A 168 0.94 12.49 -3.46
N SER A 169 0.65 13.78 -3.27
CA SER A 169 1.65 14.77 -2.85
C SER A 169 2.21 14.45 -1.46
N ILE A 170 1.34 14.13 -0.50
CA ILE A 170 1.74 13.72 0.86
C ILE A 170 2.60 12.45 0.79
N LEU A 171 2.21 11.48 -0.04
CA LEU A 171 2.92 10.22 -0.20
C LEU A 171 4.31 10.42 -0.81
N ILE A 172 4.43 11.27 -1.85
CA ILE A 172 5.72 11.61 -2.47
C ILE A 172 6.65 12.27 -1.45
N VAL A 173 6.14 13.23 -0.67
CA VAL A 173 6.93 13.90 0.37
C VAL A 173 7.35 12.90 1.45
N PHE A 174 6.43 12.04 1.92
CA PHE A 174 6.72 11.01 2.92
C PHE A 174 7.78 10.02 2.42
N VAL A 175 7.60 9.45 1.23
CA VAL A 175 8.53 8.48 0.63
C VAL A 175 9.89 9.11 0.39
N GLY A 176 9.94 10.35 -0.14
CA GLY A 176 11.19 11.08 -0.34
C GLY A 176 11.92 11.32 0.99
N ALA A 177 11.20 11.76 2.02
CA ALA A 177 11.76 11.98 3.35
C ALA A 177 12.24 10.67 4.00
N PHE A 178 11.49 9.58 3.83
CA PHE A 178 11.86 8.25 4.30
C PHE A 178 13.13 7.73 3.61
N ILE A 179 13.22 7.83 2.29
CA ILE A 179 14.40 7.40 1.51
C ILE A 179 15.64 8.20 1.93
N LEU A 180 15.50 9.52 2.11
CA LEU A 180 16.59 10.36 2.61
C LEU A 180 16.99 9.99 4.04
N GLY A 181 16.02 9.76 4.93
CA GLY A 181 16.26 9.33 6.30
C GLY A 181 16.97 7.96 6.39
N ARG A 182 16.73 7.06 5.43
CA ARG A 182 17.39 5.76 5.32
C ARG A 182 18.91 5.86 5.10
N LYS A 183 19.43 6.99 4.63
CA LYS A 183 20.88 7.22 4.50
C LYS A 183 21.57 7.38 5.86
N HIS A 184 20.81 7.64 6.93
CA HIS A 184 21.31 7.80 8.30
C HIS A 184 20.56 6.87 9.28
N PRO A 185 20.71 5.54 9.13
CA PRO A 185 19.90 4.56 9.88
C PRO A 185 20.18 4.56 11.38
N GLN A 186 21.40 4.94 11.79
CA GLN A 186 21.78 5.07 13.20
C GLN A 186 20.95 6.14 13.93
N ASP A 187 20.58 7.23 13.25
CA ASP A 187 19.78 8.30 13.85
C ASP A 187 18.35 7.81 14.15
N GLN A 188 17.77 7.04 13.23
CA GLN A 188 16.45 6.44 13.40
C GLN A 188 16.45 5.40 14.53
N HIS A 189 17.52 4.60 14.64
CA HIS A 189 17.68 3.61 15.71
C HIS A 189 17.93 4.26 17.07
N ASN A 190 18.74 5.32 17.15
CA ASN A 190 18.99 6.05 18.39
C ASN A 190 17.70 6.72 18.91
N LEU A 191 16.93 7.35 18.01
CA LEU A 191 15.62 7.92 18.37
C LEU A 191 14.64 6.85 18.85
N TYR A 192 14.70 5.65 18.29
CA TYR A 192 13.91 4.51 18.76
C TYR A 192 14.28 4.07 20.18
N GLN A 193 15.58 3.87 20.45
CA GLN A 193 16.05 3.38 21.74
C GLN A 193 15.84 4.39 22.89
N VAL A 194 15.90 5.70 22.61
CA VAL A 194 15.65 6.75 23.60
C VAL A 194 14.20 6.73 24.11
N GLN A 195 13.24 6.27 23.30
CA GLN A 195 11.81 6.27 23.67
C GLN A 195 11.32 4.93 24.24
N LYS A 196 12.11 3.85 24.12
CA LYS A 196 11.87 2.58 24.83
C LYS A 196 12.19 2.67 26.33
N LYS A 197 12.93 3.69 26.77
CA LYS A 197 13.24 3.98 28.18
C LYS A 197 12.22 4.94 28.77
#